data_AF-A0A7W1JXJ9-F1
#
_entry.id   AF-A0A7W1JXJ9-F1
#
_cell.length_a   1.000
_cell.length_b   1.000
_cell.length_c   1.000
_cell.angle_alpha   90.00
_cell.angle_beta   90.00
_cell.angle_gamma   90.00
#
_symmetry.space_group_name_H-M   'P 1'
#
loop_
_entity.id
_entity.type
_entity.pdbx_description
1 polymer ?
#
loop_
_entity_poly.entity_id
_entity_poly.type
_entity_poly.pdbx_seq_one_letter_code
_entity_poly.pdbx_strand_id
1 'polypeptide(L)' 'MDEAPDALDLVAPGGLIVKDDLSPGWEGPDPMRALLFGHPRLLAVELLTTPATAAVIAVRLEATDA' A
#
# COMPACT_ATOMS: atom_id res chain seq x y z
N MET A 1 14.66 -16.72 10.72
CA MET A 1 13.34 -16.63 10.07
C MET A 1 13.65 -16.25 8.65
N ASP A 2 13.29 -17.10 7.69
CA ASP A 2 13.32 -16.69 6.29
C ASP A 2 12.43 -15.46 6.19
N GLU A 3 13.00 -14.35 5.73
CA GLU A 3 12.27 -13.11 5.53
C GLU A 3 11.19 -13.40 4.49
N ALA A 4 9.93 -13.19 4.86
CA ALA A 4 8.82 -13.40 3.94
C ALA A 4 9.09 -12.58 2.67
N PRO A 5 8.87 -13.14 1.46
CA PRO A 5 9.07 -12.38 0.23
C PRO A 5 8.29 -11.07 0.31
N ASP A 6 8.90 -9.99 -0.19
CA ASP A 6 8.22 -8.69 -0.26
C ASP A 6 6.88 -8.91 -0.96
N ALA A 7 5.78 -8.60 -0.26
CA ALA A 7 4.43 -8.84 -0.74
C ALA A 7 4.21 -8.19 -2.12
N LEU A 8 4.95 -7.14 -2.44
CA LEU A 8 4.93 -6.49 -3.73
C LEU A 8 5.43 -7.38 -4.88
N ASP A 9 6.41 -8.25 -4.63
CA ASP A 9 6.94 -9.15 -5.65
C ASP A 9 6.02 -10.35 -5.93
N LEU A 10 5.03 -10.58 -5.07
CA LEU A 10 3.97 -11.58 -5.27
C LEU A 10 2.84 -11.07 -6.18
N VAL A 11 2.69 -9.75 -6.31
CA VAL A 11 1.62 -9.13 -7.11
C VAL A 11 2.14 -8.94 -8.53
N ALA A 12 1.46 -9.39 -9.58
CA ALA A 12 1.86 -9.11 -10.96
C ALA A 12 1.71 -7.61 -11.31
N PRO A 13 2.42 -7.06 -12.30
CA PRO A 13 2.14 -5.69 -12.78
C PRO A 13 0.68 -5.56 -13.23
N GLY A 14 0.06 -4.42 -12.93
CA GLY A 14 -1.39 -4.20 -13.05
C GLY A 14 -2.22 -4.82 -11.92
N GLY A 15 -1.61 -5.66 -11.07
CA GLY A 15 -2.28 -6.26 -9.91
C GLY A 15 -2.55 -5.26 -8.79
N LEU A 16 -3.53 -5.58 -7.94
CA LEU A 16 -4.00 -4.71 -6.88
C LEU A 16 -3.50 -5.17 -5.50
N ILE A 17 -3.14 -4.18 -4.69
CA ILE A 17 -2.91 -4.31 -3.26
C ILE A 17 -4.02 -3.54 -2.55
N VAL A 18 -4.65 -4.17 -1.57
CA VAL A 18 -5.63 -3.53 -0.69
C VAL A 18 -5.09 -3.60 0.73
N LYS A 19 -4.83 -2.43 1.32
CA LYS A 19 -4.48 -2.31 2.73
C LYS A 19 -5.68 -1.79 3.51
N ASP A 20 -6.27 -2.68 4.29
CA ASP A 20 -7.38 -2.38 5.20
C ASP A 20 -6.88 -2.00 6.61
N ASP A 21 -7.83 -1.57 7.43
CA ASP A 21 -7.71 -1.19 8.83
C ASP A 21 -6.76 -0.01 9.07
N LEU A 22 -7.01 1.08 8.35
CA LEU A 22 -6.34 2.35 8.60
C LEU A 22 -7.17 3.21 9.56
N SER A 23 -7.47 2.62 10.73
CA SER A 23 -8.25 3.23 11.80
C SER A 23 -7.42 4.24 12.62
N PRO A 24 -8.04 5.22 13.29
CA PRO A 24 -7.33 6.16 14.16
C PRO A 24 -6.73 5.45 15.38
N GLY A 25 -5.70 6.04 15.97
CA GLY A 25 -5.07 5.52 17.20
C GLY A 25 -3.65 5.00 17.02
N TRP A 26 -3.12 5.03 15.79
CA TRP A 26 -1.68 4.85 15.58
C TRP A 26 -0.92 6.04 16.17
N GLU A 27 0.08 5.78 17.01
CA GLU A 27 0.95 6.83 17.54
C GLU A 27 1.97 7.27 16.47
N GLY A 28 1.92 8.55 16.09
CA GLY A 28 2.82 9.12 15.09
C GLY A 28 2.39 8.83 13.63
N PRO A 29 3.31 9.01 12.67
CA PRO A 29 3.04 8.71 11.26
C PRO A 29 2.83 7.20 11.05
N ASP A 30 1.79 6.84 10.30
CA ASP A 30 1.54 5.46 9.91
C ASP A 30 2.58 4.99 8.88
N PRO A 31 3.42 3.99 9.21
CA PRO A 31 4.49 3.52 8.32
C PRO A 31 3.94 2.83 7.07
N MET A 32 2.73 2.25 7.13
CA MET A 32 2.12 1.62 5.95
C MET A 32 1.64 2.65 4.95
N ARG A 33 1.11 3.79 5.42
CA ARG A 33 0.80 4.92 4.53
C ARG A 33 2.07 5.43 3.87
N ALA A 34 3.13 5.65 4.64
CA ALA A 34 4.41 6.12 4.09
C ALA A 34 4.97 5.16 3.04
N LEU A 35 4.92 3.85 3.29
CA LEU A 35 5.37 2.83 2.35
C LEU A 35 4.52 2.82 1.09
N LEU A 36 3.19 2.72 1.20
CA LEU A 36 2.31 2.56 0.04
C LEU A 36 2.28 3.80 -0.87
N PHE A 37 2.34 5.00 -0.31
CA PHE A 37 2.36 6.25 -1.08
C PHE A 37 3.75 6.65 -1.58
N GLY A 38 4.82 6.21 -0.92
CA GLY A 38 6.19 6.53 -1.29
C GLY A 38 6.85 5.51 -2.23
N HIS A 39 6.25 4.32 -2.41
CA HIS A 39 6.89 3.25 -3.16
C HIS A 39 6.89 3.52 -4.68
N PRO A 40 8.05 3.52 -5.37
CA PRO A 40 8.16 3.95 -6.77
C PRO A 40 7.44 3.03 -7.78
N ARG A 41 7.19 1.77 -7.41
CA ARG A 41 6.41 0.81 -8.22
C ARG A 41 4.90 0.80 -7.91
N LEU A 42 4.39 1.71 -7.09
CA LEU A 42 2.98 1.76 -6.72
C LEU A 42 2.35 3.08 -7.11
N LEU A 43 1.11 3.00 -7.61
CA LEU A 43 0.20 4.14 -7.65
C LEU A 43 -0.95 3.85 -6.68
N ALA A 44 -1.08 4.67 -5.65
CA ALA A 44 -1.98 4.42 -4.52
C ALA A 44 -3.00 5.55 -4.32
N VAL A 45 -4.16 5.19 -3.77
CA VAL A 45 -5.20 6.12 -3.32
C VAL A 45 -5.73 5.66 -1.96
N GLU A 46 -6.00 6.60 -1.06
CA GLU A 46 -6.70 6.34 0.20
C GLU A 46 -8.19 6.66 0.04
N LEU A 47 -9.02 5.74 0.49
CA LEU A 47 -10.47 5.86 0.48
C LEU A 47 -10.98 5.82 1.92
N LEU A 48 -11.73 6.84 2.31
CA LEU A 48 -12.49 6.80 3.54
C LEU A 48 -13.59 5.73 3.42
N THR A 49 -13.59 4.78 4.34
CA THR A 49 -14.63 3.74 4.45
C THR A 49 -15.72 4.14 5.45
N THR A 50 -15.38 5.05 6.38
CA THR A 50 -16.28 5.81 7.25
C THR A 50 -15.67 7.22 7.46
N PRO A 51 -16.30 8.14 8.20
CA PRO A 51 -15.66 9.42 8.52
C PRO A 51 -14.33 9.34 9.28
N ALA A 52 -14.01 8.19 9.89
CA ALA A 52 -12.82 8.02 10.72
C ALA A 52 -11.91 6.84 10.29
N THR A 53 -12.40 5.92 9.46
CA THR A 53 -11.64 4.74 9.01
C THR A 53 -11.36 4.82 7.51
N ALA A 54 -10.27 4.21 7.08
CA ALA A 54 -9.87 4.20 5.68
C ALA A 54 -9.28 2.87 5.23
N ALA A 55 -9.19 2.71 3.91
CA ALA A 55 -8.40 1.69 3.25
C ALA A 55 -7.57 2.33 2.14
N VAL A 56 -6.39 1.77 1.85
CA VAL A 56 -5.59 2.16 0.68
C VAL A 56 -5.73 1.10 -0.39
N ILE A 57 -5.98 1.55 -1.62
CA ILE A 57 -5.92 0.71 -2.82
C ILE A 57 -4.74 1.18 -3.64
N ALA A 58 -3.86 0.25 -4.01
CA ALA A 58 -2.72 0.53 -4.85
C ALA A 58 -2.65 -0.45 -6.03
N VAL A 59 -2.21 0.04 -7.18
CA VAL A 59 -1.88 -0.79 -8.35
C VAL A 59 -0.36 -0.93 -8.46
N ARG A 60 0.12 -2.16 -8.73
CA ARG A 60 1.52 -2.40 -9.08
C ARG A 60 1.77 -1.89 -10.49
N LEU A 61 2.66 -0.94 -10.63
CA LEU A 61 3.09 -0.43 -11.92
C LEU A 61 4.04 -1.42 -12.59
N GLU A 62 4.10 -1.39 -13.92
CA GLU A 62 5.24 -1.99 -14.62
C GLU A 62 6.53 -1.27 -14.22
N ALA A 63 7.64 -2.00 -14.28
CA ALA A 63 8.92 -1.32 -14.32
C ALA A 63 8.96 -0.57 -15.65
N THR A 64 8.93 0.76 -15.62
CA THR A 64 9.20 1.53 -16.82
C THR A 64 10.66 1.26 -17.18
N ASP A 65 10.91 0.62 -18.32
CA ASP A 65 12.27 0.54 -18.87
C ASP A 65 12.78 1.98 -19.05
N ALA A 66 13.83 2.32 -18.32
CA ALA A 66 14.49 3.62 -18.35
C ALA A 66 15.50 3.71 -19.50
#